data_AF-A0A6H9RTI0-F1
#
_entry.id   AF-A0A6H9RTI0-F1
#
_cell.length_a   1.000
_cell.length_b   1.000
_cell.length_c   1.000
_cell.angle_alpha   90.00
_cell.angle_beta   90.00
_cell.angle_gamma   90.00
#
_symmetry.space_group_name_H-M   'P 1'
#
loop_
_entity.id
_entity.type
_entity.pdbx_description
1 polymer ?
#
loop_
_entity_poly.entity_id
_entity_poly.type
_entity_poly.pdbx_seq_one_letter_code
_entity_poly.pdbx_strand_id
1 'polypeptide(L)' 'YGKVGRKVDYMFTGWFAGAMDQILAARGSKIRTVAEQVYGGSEEGHDDGLFIVKPL' A
#
# COMPACT_ATOMS: atom_id res chain seq x y z
N TYR A 1 -20.48 -1.01 0.99
CA TYR A 1 -20.03 0.28 0.44
C TYR A 1 -19.81 0.09 -1.05
N GLY A 2 -20.42 0.94 -1.88
CA GLY A 2 -20.26 0.88 -3.34
C GLY A 2 -19.01 1.62 -3.81
N LYS A 3 -18.94 1.90 -5.12
CA LYS A 3 -17.93 2.80 -5.69
C LYS A 3 -18.18 4.22 -5.17
N VAL A 4 -17.12 4.88 -4.70
CA VAL A 4 -17.15 6.26 -4.18
C VAL A 4 -16.22 7.20 -4.95
N GLY A 5 -15.62 6.72 -6.06
CA GLY A 5 -14.82 7.54 -6.98
C GLY A 5 -13.52 8.08 -6.41
N ARG A 6 -13.03 7.50 -5.31
CA ARG A 6 -11.77 7.88 -4.66
C ARG A 6 -11.15 6.70 -3.94
N LYS A 7 -9.84 6.79 -3.70
CA LYS A 7 -9.09 5.88 -2.82
C LYS A 7 -9.59 6.00 -1.38
N VAL A 8 -9.79 4.87 -0.70
CA VAL A 8 -10.24 4.84 0.71
C VAL A 8 -9.38 3.95 1.60
N ASP A 9 -8.45 3.19 1.02
CA ASP A 9 -7.69 2.13 1.67
C ASP A 9 -6.39 2.67 2.31
N TYR A 10 -6.45 3.87 2.89
CA TYR A 10 -5.26 4.59 3.40
C TYR A 10 -4.54 3.85 4.53
N MET A 11 -5.22 2.99 5.28
CA MET A 11 -4.60 2.16 6.31
C MET A 11 -3.58 1.18 5.72
N PHE A 12 -3.84 0.67 4.50
CA PHE A 12 -3.01 -0.35 3.88
C PHE A 12 -1.67 0.19 3.40
N THR A 13 -1.56 1.49 3.07
CA THR A 13 -0.26 2.09 2.71
C THR A 13 0.72 2.02 3.88
N GLY A 14 0.28 2.39 5.09
CA GLY A 14 1.09 2.27 6.30
C GLY A 14 1.42 0.81 6.65
N TRP A 15 0.45 -0.09 6.52
CA TRP A 15 0.62 -1.50 6.85
C TRP A 15 1.62 -2.20 5.91
N PHE A 16 1.50 -2.03 4.59
CA PHE A 16 2.41 -2.67 3.62
C PHE A 16 3.85 -2.18 3.75
N ALA A 17 4.06 -0.87 3.89
CA ALA A 17 5.38 -0.30 4.13
C ALA A 17 5.98 -0.82 5.45
N GLY A 18 5.18 -0.81 6.52
CA GLY A 18 5.61 -1.31 7.83
C GLY A 18 6.00 -2.80 7.80
N ALA A 19 5.23 -3.64 7.12
CA ALA A 19 5.52 -5.08 7.00
C ALA A 19 6.85 -5.34 6.26
N MET A 20 7.09 -4.63 5.14
CA MET A 20 8.35 -4.76 4.40
C MET A 20 9.53 -4.24 5.20
N ASP A 21 9.38 -3.11 5.89
CA ASP A 21 10.40 -2.55 6.76
C ASP A 21 10.76 -3.48 7.92
N GLN A 22 9.78 -4.19 8.50
CA GLN A 22 10.04 -5.20 9.54
C GLN A 22 10.87 -6.37 9.03
N ILE A 23 10.55 -6.92 7.85
CA ILE A 23 11.31 -8.01 7.23
C ILE A 23 12.74 -7.55 6.89
N LEU A 24 12.88 -6.35 6.33
CA LEU A 24 14.18 -5.77 5.99
C LEU A 24 15.04 -5.55 7.22
N ALA A 25 14.46 -5.01 8.31
CA ALA A 25 15.16 -4.83 9.58
C ALA A 25 15.60 -6.16 10.19
N ALA A 26 14.75 -7.19 10.17
CA ALA A 26 15.09 -8.54 10.64
C ALA A 26 16.25 -9.17 9.85
N ARG A 27 16.46 -8.72 8.60
CA ARG A 27 17.58 -9.12 7.73
C ARG A 27 18.80 -8.19 7.81
N GLY A 28 18.80 -7.21 8.73
CA GLY A 28 19.91 -6.25 8.90
C GLY A 28 19.96 -5.13 7.85
N SER A 29 18.93 -5.01 7.00
CA SER A 29 18.83 -3.90 6.03
C SER A 29 18.35 -2.62 6.71
N LYS A 30 18.89 -1.49 6.26
CA LYS A 30 18.47 -0.14 6.68
C LYS A 30 17.50 0.52 5.69
N ILE A 31 17.15 -0.17 4.61
CA ILE A 31 16.23 0.33 3.60
C ILE A 31 14.86 0.58 4.25
N ARG A 32 14.29 1.75 4.00
CA ARG A 32 12.90 2.09 4.30
C ARG A 32 12.08 1.99 3.04
N THR A 33 10.79 1.72 3.19
CA THR A 33 9.87 1.58 2.06
C THR A 33 8.69 2.54 2.18
N VAL A 34 8.08 2.83 1.02
CA VAL A 34 6.81 3.53 0.90
C VAL A 34 5.85 2.69 0.08
N ALA A 35 4.60 2.63 0.50
CA ALA A 35 3.53 2.01 -0.26
C ALA A 35 2.62 3.09 -0.85
N GLU A 36 2.34 2.98 -2.14
CA GLU A 36 1.48 3.88 -2.89
C GLU A 36 0.27 3.09 -3.41
N GLN A 37 -0.94 3.57 -3.11
CA GLN A 37 -2.16 3.02 -3.72
C GLN A 37 -2.29 3.57 -5.13
N VAL A 38 -2.19 2.69 -6.14
CA VAL A 38 -2.33 3.03 -7.55
C VAL A 38 -3.81 3.23 -7.89
N TYR A 39 -4.62 2.25 -7.51
CA TYR A 39 -6.08 2.29 -7.59
C TYR A 39 -6.71 1.53 -6.41
N GLY A 40 -7.99 1.76 -6.15
CA GLY A 40 -8.78 1.05 -5.15
C GLY A 40 -10.09 0.49 -5.70
N GLY A 41 -10.61 -0.54 -5.04
CA GLY A 41 -11.90 -1.14 -5.41
C GLY A 41 -13.10 -0.20 -5.20
N SER A 42 -12.85 0.93 -4.53
CA SER A 42 -13.76 2.05 -4.35
C SER A 42 -13.81 3.01 -5.56
N GLU A 43 -12.91 2.87 -6.52
CA GLU A 43 -12.89 3.66 -7.76
C GLU A 43 -13.66 2.92 -8.88
N GLU A 44 -14.24 3.70 -9.79
CA GLU A 44 -14.91 3.14 -10.97
C GLU A 44 -13.93 2.34 -11.83
N GLY A 45 -14.35 1.18 -12.35
CA GLY A 45 -13.52 0.35 -13.22
C GLY A 45 -12.49 -0.54 -12.52
N HIS A 46 -12.44 -0.57 -11.19
CA HIS A 46 -11.53 -1.42 -10.42
C HIS A 46 -12.28 -2.28 -9.41
N ASP A 47 -12.15 -3.61 -9.45
CA ASP A 47 -12.81 -4.51 -8.49
C ASP A 47 -11.93 -4.89 -7.30
N ASP A 48 -10.66 -4.55 -7.37
CA ASP A 48 -9.61 -4.78 -6.38
C ASP A 48 -8.83 -3.49 -6.10
N GLY A 49 -7.90 -3.54 -5.16
CA GLY A 49 -6.97 -2.45 -4.87
C GLY A 49 -5.54 -2.85 -5.17
N LEU A 50 -4.82 -2.00 -5.90
CA LEU A 50 -3.40 -2.20 -6.24
C LEU A 50 -2.51 -1.25 -5.45
N PHE A 51 -1.48 -1.83 -4.83
CA PHE A 51 -0.46 -1.11 -4.10
C PHE A 51 0.92 -1.44 -4.65
N ILE A 52 1.76 -0.41 -4.81
CA ILE A 52 3.18 -0.58 -5.14
C ILE A 52 3.99 -0.20 -3.90
N VAL A 53 4.80 -1.15 -3.42
CA VAL A 53 5.77 -0.91 -2.35
C VAL A 53 7.16 -0.79 -2.95
N LYS A 54 7.84 0.32 -2.69
CA LYS A 54 9.18 0.61 -3.22
C LYS A 54 10.08 1.17 -2.13
N PRO A 55 11.41 1.06 -2.26
CA PRO A 55 12.34 1.79 -1.40
C PRO A 55 12.02 3.29 -1.39
N LEU A 56 12.20 3.92 -0.23
CA LEU A 56 12.02 5.35 -0.01
C LEU A 56 13.10 6.17 -0.72
#